data_AF-A0AAC9KBT6-F1
#
_entry.id   AF-A0AAC9KBT6-F1
#
_cell.length_a   1.000
_cell.length_b   1.000
_cell.length_c   1.000
_cell.angle_alpha   90.00
_cell.angle_beta   90.00
_cell.angle_gamma   90.00
#
_symmetry.space_group_name_H-M   'P 1'
#
loop_
_entity.id
_entity.type
_entity.pdbx_description
1 polymer ?
#
loop_
_entity_poly.entity_id
_entity_poly.type
_entity_poly.pdbx_seq_one_letter_code
_entity_poly.pdbx_strand_id
1 'polypeptide(L)'
;MIEYLFIKTGKLLERNLFDRLTERWEAEVYSMSSVVTVPGASGTDAYNTNFTINYYSNLGLLSKQLLDSVLPQNYSANAPNTSINPLSSTNMPYSVAIFEPGSNASVSIPQGYEVSVLAPLASGSVSNTVYFNQNTLDNQLIFFGQAGNFLQLAQGSGTVVGALGDNTIAGGTTGAWSVMTDGAASTSGTPGSLVFGNGSSMQVSSLGTDTFVGGTGAATVATYGNGSEIWGGQSGSSLSFTSHSDGIDTYMGGAGSDTVFAESSGGFYQGGSGNLTFVNDTGSPTLFGGSGSETLFSGSGNGLYMQGSGSFSLTNGGGTQHVFGSSVSGVYYSGTGGEIDVIGSSASNTFFAGAGNVTLSSAFSSGDNLFVGGTGRQSIFGGSGNDTFFGGAGTSTIFGGGGQDVFAVVNGQAGGNLSIYGFEANSDLAILGYGQTAQDVLNAAQSTVVGGASSLQITLSDSTTITLVGVNQLNQNQIATT
;
A
#
# COMPACT_ATOMS: atom_id res chain seq x y z
N MET A 1 24.09 14.96 29.42
CA MET A 1 24.94 16.16 29.24
C MET A 1 24.39 16.89 28.03
N ILE A 2 23.33 17.69 28.20
CA ILE A 2 23.29 19.14 28.45
C ILE A 2 22.79 19.85 27.17
N GLU A 3 21.59 20.44 27.31
CA GLU A 3 20.99 21.49 26.51
C GLU A 3 21.86 22.77 26.45
N TYR A 4 21.39 23.73 25.65
CA TYR A 4 21.79 25.15 25.53
C TYR A 4 22.85 25.49 24.47
N LEU A 5 22.37 26.05 23.37
CA LEU A 5 22.51 27.51 23.19
C LEU A 5 21.44 28.05 22.24
N PHE A 6 20.54 28.88 22.77
CA PHE A 6 19.59 29.69 22.00
C PHE A 6 19.90 31.17 22.23
N ILE A 7 19.70 31.95 21.15
CA ILE A 7 19.50 33.41 21.07
C ILE A 7 20.79 34.25 21.02
N LYS A 8 21.10 34.88 19.87
CA LYS A 8 20.65 36.27 19.54
C LYS A 8 21.34 36.85 18.28
N THR A 9 20.76 36.63 17.10
CA THR A 9 20.66 37.68 16.08
C THR A 9 19.32 37.53 15.40
N GLY A 10 18.37 38.38 15.79
CA GLY A 10 17.03 38.37 15.23
C GLY A 10 17.06 38.67 13.73
N LYS A 11 16.70 37.67 12.94
CA LYS A 11 16.06 37.76 11.62
C LYS A 11 15.53 36.37 11.33
N LEU A 12 14.20 36.23 11.32
CA LEU A 12 13.50 35.05 10.83
C LEU A 12 14.00 34.77 9.41
N LEU A 13 14.79 33.70 9.24
CA LEU A 13 15.11 33.19 7.93
C LEU A 13 14.01 32.19 7.58
N GLU A 14 13.14 32.64 6.70
CA GLU A 14 12.01 31.92 6.17
C GLU A 14 12.39 30.60 5.50
N ARG A 15 11.42 29.71 5.59
CA ARG A 15 11.07 28.46 4.89
C ARG A 15 11.33 28.38 3.36
N ASN A 16 12.25 29.17 2.80
CA ASN A 16 12.40 29.38 1.35
C ASN A 16 13.40 28.43 0.66
N LEU A 17 13.39 27.13 0.99
CA LEU A 17 14.00 26.12 0.10
C LEU A 17 13.02 25.06 -0.40
N PHE A 18 11.82 24.96 0.18
CA PHE A 18 10.74 24.12 -0.34
C PHE A 18 9.83 24.93 -1.30
N ASP A 19 9.58 26.21 -1.00
CA ASP A 19 8.71 27.07 -1.84
C ASP A 19 9.34 27.43 -3.20
N ARG A 20 10.67 27.42 -3.31
CA ARG A 20 11.38 27.71 -4.58
C ARG A 20 11.37 26.56 -5.59
N LEU A 21 10.85 25.39 -5.25
CA LEU A 21 10.55 24.32 -6.21
C LEU A 21 9.09 24.34 -6.69
N THR A 22 8.21 25.06 -6.00
CA THR A 22 6.77 25.13 -6.31
C THR A 22 6.40 26.34 -7.19
N GLU A 23 7.16 27.44 -7.14
CA GLU A 23 6.78 28.69 -7.84
C GLU A 23 7.19 28.79 -9.32
N ARG A 24 7.80 27.75 -9.93
CA ARG A 24 8.17 27.79 -11.36
C ARG A 24 7.19 27.12 -12.32
N TRP A 25 5.97 26.82 -11.88
CA TRP A 25 4.91 26.21 -12.69
C TRP A 25 3.56 26.97 -12.68
N GLU A 26 3.54 28.24 -12.27
CA GLU A 26 2.33 29.09 -12.34
C GLU A 26 2.50 30.32 -13.24
N ALA A 27 3.14 30.17 -14.39
CA ALA A 27 3.08 31.21 -15.42
C ALA A 27 2.66 30.60 -16.77
N GLU A 28 1.43 30.95 -17.14
CA GLU A 28 0.80 30.82 -18.46
C GLU A 28 0.33 29.43 -18.91
N VAL A 29 -0.84 28.99 -18.42
CA VAL A 29 -1.74 28.14 -19.22
C VAL A 29 -3.20 28.50 -18.94
N TYR A 30 -3.91 29.00 -19.95
CA TYR A 30 -5.36 29.01 -20.00
C TYR A 30 -5.85 27.57 -20.14
N SER A 31 -6.46 26.98 -19.10
CA SER A 31 -7.36 25.82 -19.23
C SER A 31 -8.02 25.49 -17.91
N MET A 32 -9.34 25.28 -17.91
CA MET A 32 -10.03 24.55 -16.85
C MET A 32 -9.44 23.13 -16.80
N SER A 33 -8.52 22.92 -15.87
CA SER A 33 -8.19 21.59 -15.36
C SER A 33 -9.01 21.43 -14.09
N SER A 34 -9.91 20.45 -14.06
CA SER A 34 -10.49 19.97 -12.80
C SER A 34 -9.42 19.21 -12.05
N VAL A 35 -8.47 19.93 -11.45
CA VAL A 35 -7.61 19.40 -10.41
C VAL A 35 -8.47 19.29 -9.15
N VAL A 36 -8.98 18.09 -8.86
CA VAL A 36 -9.43 17.77 -7.51
C VAL A 36 -8.15 17.66 -6.68
N THR A 37 -7.80 18.75 -5.99
CA THR A 37 -6.79 18.71 -4.94
C THR A 37 -7.52 18.24 -3.68
N VAL A 38 -7.22 17.03 -3.20
CA VAL A 38 -7.60 16.59 -1.85
C VAL A 38 -6.48 17.04 -0.92
N PRO A 39 -6.65 18.08 -0.07
CA PRO A 39 -5.65 18.37 0.95
C PRO A 39 -5.72 17.26 1.99
N GLY A 40 -4.59 16.62 2.27
CA GLY A 40 -4.49 15.68 3.37
C GLY A 40 -4.81 16.35 4.71
N ALA A 41 -5.53 15.63 5.58
CA ALA A 41 -5.58 15.96 6.99
C ALA A 41 -5.63 14.65 7.78
N SER A 42 -4.53 14.38 8.48
CA SER A 42 -4.48 13.48 9.63
C SER A 42 -5.44 13.98 10.72
N GLY A 43 -6.27 13.09 11.25
CA GLY A 43 -7.07 13.35 12.43
C GLY A 43 -8.56 13.55 12.16
N THR A 44 -9.35 13.31 13.20
CA THR A 44 -10.82 13.23 13.29
C THR A 44 -11.60 14.51 12.93
N ASP A 45 -11.26 15.19 11.84
CA ASP A 45 -11.94 16.40 11.37
C ASP A 45 -12.86 16.10 10.18
N ALA A 46 -14.10 16.58 10.28
CA ALA A 46 -15.17 16.41 9.29
C ALA A 46 -14.72 16.82 7.87
N TYR A 47 -14.98 15.93 6.90
CA TYR A 47 -14.71 16.11 5.47
C TYR A 47 -15.48 17.31 4.91
N ASN A 48 -14.82 18.47 4.86
CA ASN A 48 -15.40 19.73 4.39
C ASN A 48 -14.86 20.07 2.99
N THR A 49 -15.20 19.27 1.98
CA THR A 49 -14.94 19.61 0.58
C THR A 49 -16.02 20.58 0.10
N ASN A 50 -15.66 21.79 -0.34
CA ASN A 50 -16.64 22.73 -0.88
C ASN A 50 -16.84 22.46 -2.39
N PHE A 51 -18.04 22.09 -2.82
CA PHE A 51 -18.34 21.82 -4.25
C PHE A 51 -19.25 22.93 -4.80
N THR A 52 -18.76 23.72 -5.76
CA THR A 52 -19.55 24.83 -6.32
C THR A 52 -20.09 24.46 -7.69
N ILE A 53 -21.42 24.33 -7.81
CA ILE A 53 -22.11 24.08 -9.08
C ILE A 53 -22.68 25.42 -9.56
N ASN A 54 -22.08 25.97 -10.62
CA ASN A 54 -22.62 27.13 -11.32
C ASN A 54 -23.54 26.65 -12.45
N TYR A 55 -24.79 27.10 -12.47
CA TYR A 55 -25.77 26.72 -13.49
C TYR A 55 -26.50 27.95 -14.03
N TYR A 56 -26.97 27.89 -15.27
CA TYR A 56 -27.69 29.02 -15.86
C TYR A 56 -29.12 29.11 -15.32
N SER A 57 -29.59 30.32 -15.05
CA SER A 57 -30.91 30.57 -14.44
C SER A 57 -32.10 30.15 -15.30
N ASN A 58 -31.87 29.76 -16.57
CA ASN A 58 -32.87 29.27 -17.51
C ASN A 58 -32.95 27.74 -17.58
N LEU A 59 -32.30 27.01 -16.65
CA LEU A 59 -32.55 25.57 -16.50
C LEU A 59 -34.05 25.31 -16.28
N GLY A 60 -34.59 24.34 -17.01
CA GLY A 60 -35.98 23.93 -16.88
C GLY A 60 -36.31 23.43 -15.47
N LEU A 61 -37.58 23.51 -15.09
CA LEU A 61 -38.06 23.14 -13.74
C LEU A 61 -37.63 21.73 -13.32
N LEU A 62 -37.61 20.78 -14.27
CA LEU A 62 -37.17 19.40 -14.08
C LEU A 62 -35.64 19.27 -13.93
N SER A 63 -34.85 20.07 -14.65
CA SER A 63 -33.39 20.10 -14.52
C SER A 63 -32.95 20.61 -13.13
N LYS A 64 -33.74 21.54 -12.58
CA LYS A 64 -33.57 22.01 -11.20
C LYS A 64 -33.93 20.91 -10.19
N GLN A 65 -35.04 20.21 -10.39
CA GLN A 65 -35.44 19.07 -9.55
C GLN A 65 -34.45 17.90 -9.61
N LEU A 66 -33.80 17.69 -10.76
CA LEU A 66 -32.80 16.64 -10.93
C LEU A 66 -31.48 17.01 -10.25
N LEU A 67 -31.02 18.26 -10.37
CA LEU A 67 -29.87 18.77 -9.63
C LEU A 67 -30.11 18.66 -8.12
N ASP A 68 -31.33 18.94 -7.68
CA ASP A 68 -31.77 18.77 -6.29
C ASP A 68 -31.92 17.29 -5.86
N SER A 69 -32.03 16.34 -6.80
CA SER A 69 -32.14 14.89 -6.54
C SER A 69 -30.80 14.14 -6.58
N VAL A 70 -29.82 14.67 -7.31
CA VAL A 70 -28.44 14.17 -7.39
C VAL A 70 -27.62 14.68 -6.20
N LEU A 71 -28.06 15.76 -5.54
CA LEU A 71 -27.48 16.26 -4.30
C LEU A 71 -28.17 15.61 -3.08
N PRO A 72 -27.40 14.99 -2.16
CA PRO A 72 -27.98 14.23 -1.06
C PRO A 72 -28.75 15.15 -0.09
N GLN A 73 -30.08 15.04 -0.08
CA GLN A 73 -30.94 15.83 0.81
C GLN A 73 -30.72 15.53 2.31
N ASN A 74 -30.05 14.43 2.69
CA ASN A 74 -29.85 14.07 4.10
C ASN A 74 -28.63 13.15 4.31
N TYR A 75 -27.40 13.67 4.22
CA TYR A 75 -26.27 13.04 4.91
C TYR A 75 -25.86 13.91 6.10
N SER A 76 -25.85 13.29 7.28
CA SER A 76 -25.46 13.92 8.54
C SER A 76 -23.96 14.25 8.56
N ALA A 77 -23.66 15.50 8.92
CA ALA A 77 -22.41 16.05 9.46
C ALA A 77 -21.06 15.95 8.69
N ASN A 78 -20.90 15.06 7.70
CA ASN A 78 -19.63 14.88 6.97
C ASN A 78 -19.76 15.01 5.43
N ALA A 79 -20.81 15.68 4.95
CA ALA A 79 -21.04 15.88 3.52
C ALA A 79 -20.29 17.14 2.99
N PRO A 80 -19.82 17.12 1.72
CA PRO A 80 -19.24 18.29 1.06
C PRO A 80 -20.16 19.51 1.13
N ASN A 81 -19.66 20.68 1.54
CA ASN A 81 -20.40 21.95 1.54
C ASN A 81 -20.65 22.38 0.08
N THR A 82 -21.84 22.10 -0.43
CA THR A 82 -22.21 22.36 -1.83
C THR A 82 -22.78 23.76 -1.98
N SER A 83 -22.16 24.62 -2.79
CA SER A 83 -22.70 25.95 -3.12
C SER A 83 -23.27 25.96 -4.54
N ILE A 84 -24.52 26.41 -4.68
CA ILE A 84 -25.30 26.32 -5.92
C ILE A 84 -25.60 27.76 -6.39
N ASN A 85 -24.88 28.22 -7.41
CA ASN A 85 -24.93 29.62 -7.84
C ASN A 85 -25.58 29.74 -9.24
N PRO A 86 -26.73 30.42 -9.36
CA PRO A 86 -27.30 30.75 -10.66
C PRO A 86 -26.46 31.83 -11.35
N LEU A 87 -25.97 31.55 -12.55
CA LEU A 87 -25.28 32.51 -13.40
C LEU A 87 -26.29 33.42 -14.12
N SER A 88 -26.00 34.72 -14.17
CA SER A 88 -26.89 35.75 -14.73
C SER A 88 -26.81 35.93 -16.25
N SER A 89 -25.91 35.22 -16.94
CA SER A 89 -25.71 35.35 -18.40
C SER A 89 -26.54 34.35 -19.21
N THR A 90 -27.15 34.80 -20.31
CA THR A 90 -27.91 33.95 -21.26
C THR A 90 -27.06 33.32 -22.37
N ASN A 91 -25.79 33.71 -22.50
CA ASN A 91 -24.86 33.05 -23.41
C ASN A 91 -24.31 31.80 -22.74
N MET A 92 -24.61 30.64 -23.33
CA MET A 92 -24.01 29.37 -22.94
C MET A 92 -22.64 29.29 -23.64
N PRO A 93 -21.49 29.38 -22.94
CA PRO A 93 -20.20 29.04 -23.51
C PRO A 93 -20.11 27.54 -23.81
N TYR A 94 -21.02 26.75 -23.25
CA TYR A 94 -21.01 25.30 -23.29
C TYR A 94 -22.26 24.70 -23.91
N SER A 95 -22.08 23.55 -24.52
CA SER A 95 -23.12 22.76 -25.17
C SER A 95 -23.72 21.75 -24.17
N VAL A 96 -24.96 21.97 -23.72
CA VAL A 96 -25.65 21.09 -22.75
C VAL A 96 -26.73 20.28 -23.45
N ALA A 97 -26.74 18.97 -23.25
CA ALA A 97 -27.82 18.08 -23.65
C ALA A 97 -28.47 17.38 -22.44
N ILE A 98 -29.79 17.33 -22.42
CA ILE A 98 -30.57 16.63 -21.40
C ILE A 98 -31.34 15.52 -22.11
N PHE A 99 -31.12 14.28 -21.68
CA PHE A 99 -31.78 13.10 -22.23
C PHE A 99 -32.53 12.38 -21.11
N GLU A 100 -33.82 12.17 -21.34
CA GLU A 100 -34.73 11.47 -20.42
C GLU A 100 -35.22 10.18 -21.09
N PRO A 101 -34.39 9.11 -21.13
CA PRO A 101 -34.83 7.83 -21.67
C PRO A 101 -36.01 7.27 -20.86
N GLY A 102 -37.05 6.82 -21.57
CA GLY A 102 -38.05 5.93 -20.99
C GLY A 102 -37.43 4.57 -20.64
N SER A 103 -38.14 3.75 -19.87
CA SER A 103 -37.67 2.41 -19.47
C SER A 103 -37.26 1.54 -20.68
N ASN A 104 -36.07 0.92 -20.60
CA ASN A 104 -35.50 0.04 -21.62
C ASN A 104 -35.21 0.73 -22.96
N ALA A 105 -34.74 1.98 -22.91
CA ALA A 105 -34.38 2.75 -24.11
C ALA A 105 -32.88 2.67 -24.42
N SER A 106 -32.56 2.70 -25.71
CA SER A 106 -31.20 2.95 -26.19
C SER A 106 -31.08 4.39 -26.70
N VAL A 107 -30.12 5.15 -26.16
CA VAL A 107 -29.90 6.56 -26.51
C VAL A 107 -28.49 6.73 -27.06
N SER A 108 -28.38 7.37 -28.24
CA SER A 108 -27.09 7.80 -28.78
C SER A 108 -26.94 9.29 -28.66
N ILE A 109 -25.88 9.74 -27.99
CA ILE A 109 -25.56 11.17 -27.83
C ILE A 109 -24.69 11.60 -29.03
N PRO A 110 -25.11 12.60 -29.83
CA PRO A 110 -24.31 13.15 -30.91
C PRO A 110 -23.04 13.86 -30.41
N GLN A 111 -22.09 14.10 -31.32
CA GLN A 111 -20.87 14.87 -31.01
C GLN A 111 -21.18 16.32 -30.64
N GLY A 112 -20.29 16.95 -29.87
CA GLY A 112 -20.31 18.40 -29.67
C GLY A 112 -21.01 18.89 -28.40
N TYR A 113 -21.33 18.00 -27.44
CA TYR A 113 -21.88 18.36 -26.13
C TYR A 113 -20.84 18.18 -25.02
N GLU A 114 -20.64 19.21 -24.19
CA GLU A 114 -19.71 19.21 -23.05
C GLU A 114 -20.39 18.77 -21.75
N VAL A 115 -21.71 18.95 -21.60
CA VAL A 115 -22.46 18.45 -20.44
C VAL A 115 -23.64 17.62 -20.91
N SER A 116 -23.73 16.37 -20.43
CA SER A 116 -24.82 15.45 -20.73
C SER A 116 -25.49 14.97 -19.44
N VAL A 117 -26.78 15.23 -19.30
CA VAL A 117 -27.58 14.77 -18.16
C VAL A 117 -28.46 13.61 -18.61
N LEU A 118 -28.30 12.43 -17.99
CA LEU A 118 -29.02 11.20 -18.31
C LEU A 118 -29.83 10.75 -17.09
N ALA A 119 -31.13 11.05 -17.12
CA ALA A 119 -32.05 10.75 -16.02
C ALA A 119 -33.15 9.77 -16.45
N PRO A 120 -33.25 8.57 -15.86
CA PRO A 120 -34.45 7.76 -15.98
C PRO A 120 -35.58 8.37 -15.13
N LEU A 121 -36.77 8.53 -15.72
CA LEU A 121 -37.96 9.08 -15.05
C LEU A 121 -38.78 8.03 -14.25
N ALA A 122 -38.41 6.75 -14.26
CA ALA A 122 -39.23 5.68 -13.69
C ALA A 122 -38.56 5.00 -12.48
N SER A 123 -39.30 4.87 -11.39
CA SER A 123 -38.91 4.07 -10.21
C SER A 123 -38.97 2.57 -10.53
N GLY A 124 -37.84 1.87 -10.43
CA GLY A 124 -37.70 0.42 -10.64
C GLY A 124 -36.50 0.09 -11.53
N SER A 125 -36.01 -1.17 -11.52
CA SER A 125 -34.89 -1.61 -12.36
C SER A 125 -35.17 -1.31 -13.84
N VAL A 126 -34.48 -0.31 -14.39
CA VAL A 126 -34.57 0.10 -15.79
C VAL A 126 -33.24 -0.20 -16.46
N SER A 127 -33.26 -0.94 -17.56
CA SER A 127 -32.06 -1.25 -18.35
C SER A 127 -31.95 -0.30 -19.54
N ASN A 128 -31.54 0.94 -19.30
CA ASN A 128 -31.22 1.85 -20.41
C ASN A 128 -29.79 1.65 -20.87
N THR A 129 -29.57 1.81 -22.16
CA THR A 129 -28.25 1.70 -22.79
C THR A 129 -27.89 3.03 -23.44
N VAL A 130 -26.83 3.66 -22.98
CA VAL A 130 -26.41 4.96 -23.51
C VAL A 130 -25.06 4.82 -24.22
N TYR A 131 -25.01 5.31 -25.46
CA TYR A 131 -23.81 5.31 -26.29
C TYR A 131 -23.43 6.74 -26.64
N PHE A 132 -22.16 7.11 -26.42
CA PHE A 132 -21.61 8.32 -27.02
C PHE A 132 -21.00 7.98 -28.38
N ASN A 133 -21.57 8.52 -29.46
CA ASN A 133 -21.06 8.25 -30.81
C ASN A 133 -19.79 9.07 -31.07
N GLN A 134 -18.62 8.42 -30.96
CA GLN A 134 -17.34 8.93 -31.48
C GLN A 134 -16.99 10.36 -30.97
N ASN A 135 -17.42 10.73 -29.77
CA ASN A 135 -17.32 12.10 -29.28
C ASN A 135 -15.93 12.36 -28.67
N THR A 136 -14.99 12.90 -29.44
CA THR A 136 -13.58 13.12 -29.07
C THR A 136 -13.33 14.35 -28.18
N LEU A 137 -14.38 14.93 -27.59
CA LEU A 137 -14.22 16.10 -26.75
C LEU A 137 -13.58 15.73 -25.41
N ASP A 138 -12.67 16.58 -24.96
CA ASP A 138 -12.12 16.57 -23.61
C ASP A 138 -13.04 17.33 -22.63
N ASN A 139 -12.99 16.97 -21.35
CA ASN A 139 -13.74 17.56 -20.23
C ASN A 139 -15.28 17.42 -20.29
N GLN A 140 -15.81 16.29 -20.75
CA GLN A 140 -17.25 16.03 -20.70
C GLN A 140 -17.74 15.79 -19.27
N LEU A 141 -18.87 16.37 -18.84
CA LEU A 141 -19.52 16.06 -17.56
C LEU A 141 -20.81 15.28 -17.80
N ILE A 142 -20.89 14.08 -17.23
CA ILE A 142 -22.03 13.17 -17.37
C ILE A 142 -22.67 12.93 -16.01
N PHE A 143 -23.97 13.22 -15.90
CA PHE A 143 -24.78 12.78 -14.76
C PHE A 143 -25.54 11.52 -15.15
N PHE A 144 -25.33 10.41 -14.46
CA PHE A 144 -25.88 9.10 -14.83
C PHE A 144 -26.72 8.52 -13.68
N GLY A 145 -28.02 8.31 -13.89
CA GLY A 145 -29.01 8.02 -12.85
C GLY A 145 -29.09 6.57 -12.30
N GLN A 146 -30.30 6.19 -11.82
CA GLN A 146 -30.67 5.01 -10.98
C GLN A 146 -30.07 3.64 -11.39
N ALA A 147 -30.24 2.61 -10.54
CA ALA A 147 -29.67 1.28 -10.72
C ALA A 147 -30.08 0.58 -12.04
N GLY A 148 -29.18 -0.23 -12.60
CA GLY A 148 -29.47 -1.17 -13.69
C GLY A 148 -29.14 -0.68 -15.10
N ASN A 149 -28.49 0.48 -15.26
CA ASN A 149 -28.22 1.07 -16.57
C ASN A 149 -26.81 0.73 -17.10
N PHE A 150 -26.64 0.82 -18.42
CA PHE A 150 -25.36 0.65 -19.12
C PHE A 150 -24.92 1.96 -19.80
N LEU A 151 -23.68 2.38 -19.55
CA LEU A 151 -23.05 3.57 -20.15
C LEU A 151 -21.78 3.19 -20.90
N GLN A 152 -21.73 3.41 -22.22
CA GLN A 152 -20.50 3.32 -23.00
C GLN A 152 -19.91 4.71 -23.24
N LEU A 153 -18.76 4.98 -22.62
CA LEU A 153 -18.00 6.21 -22.77
C LEU A 153 -17.35 6.29 -24.15
N ALA A 154 -17.26 7.51 -24.69
CA ALA A 154 -16.58 7.78 -25.96
C ALA A 154 -15.06 7.83 -25.80
N GLN A 155 -14.35 7.94 -26.93
CA GLN A 155 -12.95 8.34 -26.96
C GLN A 155 -12.83 9.79 -26.46
N GLY A 156 -11.99 10.12 -25.48
CA GLY A 156 -11.88 11.49 -24.95
C GLY A 156 -11.74 11.53 -23.43
N SER A 157 -11.96 12.69 -22.82
CA SER A 157 -11.86 12.82 -21.36
C SER A 157 -13.10 13.45 -20.73
N GLY A 158 -13.34 13.14 -19.46
CA GLY A 158 -14.51 13.63 -18.75
C GLY A 158 -14.75 13.00 -17.39
N THR A 159 -15.84 13.41 -16.74
CA THR A 159 -16.27 12.96 -15.43
C THR A 159 -17.69 12.40 -15.49
N VAL A 160 -17.89 11.20 -14.93
CA VAL A 160 -19.20 10.60 -14.68
C VAL A 160 -19.53 10.75 -13.19
N VAL A 161 -20.68 11.34 -12.89
CA VAL A 161 -21.18 11.54 -11.52
C VAL A 161 -22.55 10.88 -11.37
N GLY A 162 -22.73 10.11 -10.29
CA GLY A 162 -24.05 9.80 -9.74
C GLY A 162 -24.64 8.43 -10.05
N ALA A 163 -23.83 7.43 -10.43
CA ALA A 163 -24.30 6.08 -10.71
C ALA A 163 -24.82 5.37 -9.43
N LEU A 164 -26.06 5.64 -9.04
CA LEU A 164 -26.71 5.01 -7.89
C LEU A 164 -27.10 3.55 -8.23
N GLY A 165 -26.68 2.55 -7.45
CA GLY A 165 -26.98 1.12 -7.59
C GLY A 165 -26.26 0.38 -8.72
N ASP A 166 -26.81 -0.78 -9.15
CA ASP A 166 -26.16 -1.77 -10.03
C ASP A 166 -25.97 -1.30 -11.49
N ASN A 167 -25.08 -0.33 -11.75
CA ASN A 167 -24.83 0.20 -13.08
C ASN A 167 -23.59 -0.43 -13.72
N THR A 168 -23.58 -0.54 -15.05
CA THR A 168 -22.39 -0.92 -15.82
C THR A 168 -21.85 0.28 -16.58
N ILE A 169 -20.60 0.67 -16.33
CA ILE A 169 -19.92 1.76 -17.03
C ILE A 169 -18.74 1.17 -17.80
N ALA A 170 -18.75 1.31 -19.12
CA ALA A 170 -17.68 0.86 -19.99
C ALA A 170 -16.89 2.05 -20.54
N GLY A 171 -15.59 2.08 -20.24
CA GLY A 171 -14.65 3.06 -20.75
C GLY A 171 -14.53 3.04 -22.27
N GLY A 172 -14.08 4.15 -22.85
CA GLY A 172 -13.76 4.24 -24.27
C GLY A 172 -12.51 3.44 -24.65
N THR A 173 -12.21 3.37 -25.94
CA THR A 173 -10.98 2.74 -26.46
C THR A 173 -9.71 3.55 -26.19
N THR A 174 -9.84 4.83 -25.85
CA THR A 174 -8.76 5.77 -25.50
C THR A 174 -9.34 6.92 -24.67
N GLY A 175 -8.51 7.60 -23.88
CA GLY A 175 -8.89 8.82 -23.15
C GLY A 175 -8.73 8.72 -21.65
N ALA A 176 -9.24 9.70 -20.90
CA ALA A 176 -9.08 9.78 -19.44
C ALA A 176 -10.41 10.13 -18.75
N TRP A 177 -10.95 9.20 -17.98
CA TRP A 177 -12.27 9.34 -17.38
C TRP A 177 -12.20 9.26 -15.85
N SER A 178 -12.83 10.22 -15.17
CA SER A 178 -13.13 10.11 -13.75
C SER A 178 -14.54 9.57 -13.58
N VAL A 179 -14.73 8.54 -12.76
CA VAL A 179 -16.02 7.89 -12.53
C VAL A 179 -16.27 7.84 -11.02
N MET A 180 -17.37 8.43 -10.60
CA MET A 180 -17.83 8.35 -9.22
C MET A 180 -19.05 7.41 -9.18
N THR A 181 -18.90 6.27 -8.51
CA THR A 181 -19.99 5.34 -8.21
C THR A 181 -20.56 5.63 -6.83
N ASP A 182 -21.74 5.09 -6.52
CA ASP A 182 -22.46 5.47 -5.31
C ASP A 182 -21.97 4.80 -4.02
N GLY A 183 -22.62 5.19 -2.92
CA GLY A 183 -22.32 4.78 -1.54
C GLY A 183 -23.43 4.05 -0.84
N ALA A 184 -24.32 3.40 -1.59
CA ALA A 184 -25.35 2.59 -0.97
C ALA A 184 -24.69 1.38 -0.30
N ALA A 185 -24.41 1.51 1.00
CA ALA A 185 -24.05 0.39 1.85
C ALA A 185 -25.11 -0.69 1.63
N SER A 186 -24.68 -1.86 1.17
CA SER A 186 -25.55 -2.97 0.84
C SER A 186 -26.22 -3.53 2.10
N THR A 187 -27.24 -2.85 2.63
CA THR A 187 -28.12 -3.45 3.63
C THR A 187 -29.13 -4.41 2.98
N SER A 188 -29.08 -4.60 1.65
CA SER A 188 -30.05 -5.42 0.93
C SER A 188 -29.55 -5.97 -0.42
N GLY A 189 -28.46 -6.74 -0.46
CA GLY A 189 -28.20 -7.71 -1.55
C GLY A 189 -28.29 -7.24 -3.01
N THR A 190 -28.16 -5.94 -3.29
CA THR A 190 -28.09 -5.38 -4.64
C THR A 190 -26.62 -5.30 -5.08
N PRO A 191 -26.26 -5.89 -6.24
CA PRO A 191 -24.89 -6.02 -6.74
C PRO A 191 -23.92 -4.84 -6.84
N GLY A 192 -24.20 -3.56 -6.63
CA GLY A 192 -23.16 -2.52 -6.84
C GLY A 192 -22.72 -2.36 -8.31
N SER A 193 -22.00 -1.28 -8.59
CA SER A 193 -21.61 -0.87 -9.95
C SER A 193 -20.41 -1.66 -10.48
N LEU A 194 -20.43 -1.94 -11.79
CA LEU A 194 -19.36 -2.57 -12.55
C LEU A 194 -18.73 -1.55 -13.52
N VAL A 195 -17.44 -1.28 -13.38
CA VAL A 195 -16.70 -0.32 -14.23
C VAL A 195 -15.61 -1.03 -15.03
N PHE A 196 -15.62 -0.89 -16.35
CA PHE A 196 -14.60 -1.44 -17.27
C PHE A 196 -13.69 -0.34 -17.83
N GLY A 197 -12.37 -0.49 -17.70
CA GLY A 197 -11.38 0.49 -18.20
C GLY A 197 -11.23 0.51 -19.72
N ASN A 198 -11.41 -0.63 -20.38
CA ASN A 198 -11.17 -0.82 -21.81
C ASN A 198 -9.81 -0.27 -22.28
N GLY A 199 -9.74 0.84 -23.02
CA GLY A 199 -8.45 1.46 -23.38
C GLY A 199 -8.23 2.84 -22.76
N SER A 200 -9.12 3.25 -21.87
CA SER A 200 -9.07 4.54 -21.20
C SER A 200 -8.26 4.45 -19.90
N SER A 201 -7.66 5.58 -19.52
CA SER A 201 -7.20 5.76 -18.15
C SER A 201 -8.40 6.11 -17.27
N MET A 202 -8.53 5.49 -16.10
CA MET A 202 -9.69 5.69 -15.24
C MET A 202 -9.31 6.12 -13.82
N GLN A 203 -10.02 7.11 -13.28
CA GLN A 203 -10.01 7.43 -11.86
C GLN A 203 -11.38 7.06 -11.28
N VAL A 204 -11.45 6.00 -10.49
CA VAL A 204 -12.71 5.52 -9.91
C VAL A 204 -12.72 5.79 -8.43
N SER A 205 -13.78 6.42 -7.91
CA SER A 205 -14.02 6.53 -6.48
C SER A 205 -15.37 5.89 -6.15
N SER A 206 -15.37 4.83 -5.36
CA SER A 206 -16.58 4.12 -4.93
C SER A 206 -16.86 4.28 -3.45
N LEU A 207 -18.11 4.59 -3.11
CA LEU A 207 -18.53 4.70 -1.71
C LEU A 207 -19.19 3.39 -1.20
N GLY A 208 -19.33 2.36 -2.06
CA GLY A 208 -20.02 1.09 -1.81
C GLY A 208 -19.23 -0.15 -2.26
N THR A 209 -19.91 -1.28 -2.40
CA THR A 209 -19.37 -2.57 -2.86
C THR A 209 -19.40 -2.63 -4.37
N ASP A 210 -18.31 -2.25 -5.05
CA ASP A 210 -18.27 -2.16 -6.51
C ASP A 210 -17.22 -3.10 -7.12
N THR A 211 -17.41 -3.43 -8.41
CA THR A 211 -16.42 -4.17 -9.19
C THR A 211 -15.76 -3.27 -10.21
N PHE A 212 -14.42 -3.25 -10.21
CA PHE A 212 -13.63 -2.61 -11.24
C PHE A 212 -12.88 -3.65 -12.07
N VAL A 213 -12.89 -3.49 -13.39
CA VAL A 213 -12.09 -4.29 -14.32
C VAL A 213 -11.21 -3.37 -15.17
N GLY A 214 -9.91 -3.52 -15.02
CA GLY A 214 -8.89 -2.72 -15.69
C GLY A 214 -8.88 -2.89 -17.20
N GLY A 215 -8.36 -1.85 -17.87
CA GLY A 215 -8.18 -1.80 -19.31
C GLY A 215 -6.71 -1.95 -19.73
N THR A 216 -6.37 -1.53 -20.94
CA THR A 216 -4.98 -1.31 -21.39
C THR A 216 -4.42 0.04 -20.94
N GLY A 217 -5.28 0.96 -20.48
CA GLY A 217 -4.88 2.24 -19.90
C GLY A 217 -4.54 2.14 -18.40
N ALA A 218 -3.83 3.15 -17.88
CA ALA A 218 -3.52 3.22 -16.45
C ALA A 218 -4.77 3.56 -15.62
N ALA A 219 -4.89 3.00 -14.43
CA ALA A 219 -6.05 3.22 -13.59
C ALA A 219 -5.67 3.61 -12.16
N THR A 220 -6.51 4.44 -11.54
CA THR A 220 -6.48 4.76 -10.11
C THR A 220 -7.87 4.47 -9.58
N VAL A 221 -7.96 3.61 -8.57
CA VAL A 221 -9.23 3.16 -8.00
C VAL A 221 -9.15 3.35 -6.50
N ALA A 222 -10.06 4.14 -5.94
CA ALA A 222 -10.22 4.30 -4.51
C ALA A 222 -11.57 3.73 -4.10
N THR A 223 -11.56 2.78 -3.18
CA THR A 223 -12.77 2.22 -2.59
C THR A 223 -12.93 2.72 -1.15
N TYR A 224 -14.15 3.06 -0.79
CA TYR A 224 -14.52 3.52 0.55
C TYR A 224 -15.59 2.62 1.20
N GLY A 225 -16.17 1.69 0.43
CA GLY A 225 -17.10 0.66 0.90
C GLY A 225 -16.44 -0.71 1.05
N ASN A 226 -17.06 -1.58 1.84
CA ASN A 226 -16.56 -2.94 2.08
C ASN A 226 -16.82 -3.86 0.87
N GLY A 227 -15.91 -4.79 0.60
CA GLY A 227 -16.16 -5.93 -0.29
C GLY A 227 -15.98 -5.61 -1.78
N SER A 228 -15.24 -4.56 -2.10
CA SER A 228 -14.99 -4.20 -3.49
C SER A 228 -14.09 -5.24 -4.15
N GLU A 229 -14.32 -5.48 -5.44
CA GLU A 229 -13.56 -6.43 -6.24
C GLU A 229 -12.84 -5.69 -7.38
N ILE A 230 -11.52 -5.80 -7.43
CA ILE A 230 -10.69 -5.05 -8.36
C ILE A 230 -9.87 -6.02 -9.18
N TRP A 231 -10.04 -5.96 -10.50
CA TRP A 231 -9.27 -6.71 -11.48
C TRP A 231 -8.38 -5.74 -12.25
N GLY A 232 -7.08 -5.99 -12.26
CA GLY A 232 -6.08 -5.21 -12.97
C GLY A 232 -6.21 -5.30 -14.49
N GLY A 233 -5.44 -4.45 -15.17
CA GLY A 233 -5.48 -4.29 -16.62
C GLY A 233 -4.53 -5.20 -17.40
N GLN A 234 -4.49 -4.99 -18.72
CA GLN A 234 -3.58 -5.68 -19.63
C GLN A 234 -2.17 -5.05 -19.63
N SER A 235 -1.19 -5.73 -20.23
CA SER A 235 0.24 -5.37 -20.18
C SER A 235 0.52 -3.88 -20.41
N GLY A 236 1.14 -3.25 -19.42
CA GLY A 236 1.54 -1.83 -19.45
C GLY A 236 0.62 -0.90 -18.67
N SER A 237 -0.51 -1.39 -18.15
CA SER A 237 -1.34 -0.63 -17.22
C SER A 237 -0.70 -0.61 -15.83
N SER A 238 -0.63 0.57 -15.20
CA SER A 238 -0.40 0.68 -13.76
C SER A 238 -1.72 0.90 -13.06
N LEU A 239 -2.01 0.11 -12.04
CA LEU A 239 -3.16 0.30 -11.17
C LEU A 239 -2.72 0.81 -9.80
N SER A 240 -3.26 1.96 -9.38
CA SER A 240 -3.17 2.42 -7.99
C SER A 240 -4.49 2.16 -7.28
N PHE A 241 -4.51 1.20 -6.35
CA PHE A 241 -5.70 0.86 -5.56
C PHE A 241 -5.57 1.40 -4.13
N THR A 242 -6.61 2.03 -3.58
CA THR A 242 -6.67 2.43 -2.16
C THR A 242 -7.98 1.96 -1.53
N SER A 243 -7.90 1.08 -0.53
CA SER A 243 -9.04 0.70 0.31
C SER A 243 -9.07 1.57 1.57
N HIS A 244 -10.13 2.34 1.76
CA HIS A 244 -10.39 3.07 3.02
C HIS A 244 -11.41 2.34 3.91
N SER A 245 -11.65 1.06 3.63
CA SER A 245 -12.65 0.24 4.31
C SER A 245 -12.00 -0.79 5.23
N ASP A 246 -12.66 -1.10 6.35
CA ASP A 246 -12.31 -2.23 7.21
C ASP A 246 -12.78 -3.57 6.61
N GLY A 247 -13.38 -3.54 5.41
CA GLY A 247 -13.89 -4.70 4.70
C GLY A 247 -12.81 -5.57 4.08
N ILE A 248 -13.19 -6.80 3.74
CA ILE A 248 -12.34 -7.73 2.98
C ILE A 248 -12.51 -7.37 1.51
N ASP A 249 -11.54 -6.66 0.95
CA ASP A 249 -11.49 -6.37 -0.48
C ASP A 249 -10.73 -7.48 -1.22
N THR A 250 -11.07 -7.70 -2.49
CA THR A 250 -10.35 -8.62 -3.36
C THR A 250 -9.67 -7.85 -4.47
N TYR A 251 -8.35 -7.99 -4.56
CA TYR A 251 -7.53 -7.43 -5.62
C TYR A 251 -6.88 -8.55 -6.42
N MET A 252 -7.09 -8.52 -7.73
CA MET A 252 -6.42 -9.37 -8.70
C MET A 252 -5.69 -8.51 -9.71
N GLY A 253 -4.41 -8.29 -9.48
CA GLY A 253 -3.50 -7.55 -10.33
C GLY A 253 -3.37 -8.13 -11.72
N GLY A 254 -3.03 -7.24 -12.65
CA GLY A 254 -2.94 -7.52 -14.08
C GLY A 254 -1.50 -7.71 -14.52
N ALA A 255 -1.19 -7.15 -15.68
CA ALA A 255 0.19 -7.02 -16.13
C ALA A 255 0.63 -5.54 -16.07
N GLY A 256 1.78 -5.26 -15.48
CA GLY A 256 2.30 -3.90 -15.31
C GLY A 256 2.78 -3.65 -13.89
N SER A 257 3.17 -2.41 -13.60
CA SER A 257 3.59 -2.06 -12.23
C SER A 257 2.41 -1.50 -11.46
N ASP A 258 2.02 -2.18 -10.39
CA ASP A 258 0.85 -1.86 -9.60
C ASP A 258 1.24 -1.30 -8.23
N THR A 259 0.39 -0.43 -7.68
CA THR A 259 0.51 0.09 -6.31
C THR A 259 -0.79 -0.15 -5.56
N VAL A 260 -0.72 -0.82 -4.42
CA VAL A 260 -1.89 -1.18 -3.62
C VAL A 260 -1.72 -0.64 -2.21
N PHE A 261 -2.68 0.18 -1.77
CA PHE A 261 -2.82 0.68 -0.41
C PHE A 261 -4.01 -0.02 0.25
N ALA A 262 -3.71 -1.13 0.92
CA ALA A 262 -4.63 -2.01 1.61
C ALA A 262 -4.75 -1.63 3.11
N GLU A 263 -5.11 -0.37 3.43
CA GLU A 263 -5.02 0.27 4.75
C GLU A 263 -5.34 -0.64 5.97
N SER A 264 -6.59 -0.71 6.42
CA SER A 264 -7.05 -1.55 7.52
C SER A 264 -7.65 -2.90 7.06
N SER A 265 -7.64 -3.16 5.75
CA SER A 265 -8.29 -4.32 5.15
C SER A 265 -7.54 -5.64 5.41
N GLY A 266 -8.30 -6.69 5.76
CA GLY A 266 -7.84 -8.09 5.78
C GLY A 266 -8.00 -8.82 4.43
N GLY A 267 -8.02 -8.07 3.33
CA GLY A 267 -8.35 -8.54 1.99
C GLY A 267 -7.45 -9.64 1.41
N PHE A 268 -7.88 -10.13 0.25
CA PHE A 268 -7.10 -11.04 -0.59
C PHE A 268 -6.52 -10.27 -1.77
N TYR A 269 -5.20 -10.40 -1.97
CA TYR A 269 -4.48 -9.64 -2.97
C TYR A 269 -3.60 -10.57 -3.81
N GLN A 270 -3.61 -10.38 -5.12
CA GLN A 270 -2.72 -11.07 -6.05
C GLN A 270 -2.05 -10.03 -6.95
N GLY A 271 -0.71 -9.98 -7.00
CA GLY A 271 0.03 -8.96 -7.75
C GLY A 271 0.01 -9.15 -9.28
N GLY A 272 -0.21 -10.37 -9.77
CA GLY A 272 -0.20 -10.65 -11.20
C GLY A 272 1.22 -10.67 -11.78
N SER A 273 1.46 -9.91 -12.84
CA SER A 273 2.78 -9.81 -13.48
C SER A 273 3.28 -8.37 -13.55
N GLY A 274 4.58 -8.16 -13.33
CA GLY A 274 5.18 -6.85 -13.16
C GLY A 274 5.34 -6.47 -11.68
N ASN A 275 5.90 -5.29 -11.42
CA ASN A 275 6.33 -4.94 -10.07
C ASN A 275 5.15 -4.50 -9.20
N LEU A 276 4.96 -5.11 -8.04
CA LEU A 276 3.96 -4.69 -7.07
C LEU A 276 4.60 -3.84 -5.96
N THR A 277 4.05 -2.66 -5.71
CA THR A 277 4.23 -1.93 -4.45
C THR A 277 2.99 -2.13 -3.60
N PHE A 278 3.11 -2.77 -2.44
CA PHE A 278 1.99 -3.02 -1.55
C PHE A 278 2.22 -2.34 -0.20
N VAL A 279 1.21 -1.63 0.27
CA VAL A 279 1.22 -0.92 1.55
C VAL A 279 -0.01 -1.35 2.33
N ASN A 280 0.19 -1.88 3.53
CA ASN A 280 -0.87 -2.17 4.48
C ASN A 280 -0.54 -1.46 5.79
N ASP A 281 -1.55 -1.01 6.53
CA ASP A 281 -1.35 -0.31 7.80
C ASP A 281 -1.64 -1.25 8.99
N THR A 282 -2.92 -1.48 9.29
CA THR A 282 -3.32 -2.26 10.49
C THR A 282 -4.05 -3.56 10.17
N GLY A 283 -4.46 -3.76 8.91
CA GLY A 283 -5.21 -4.94 8.47
C GLY A 283 -4.37 -6.23 8.45
N SER A 284 -5.03 -7.34 8.16
CA SER A 284 -4.37 -8.66 8.06
C SER A 284 -4.47 -9.25 6.65
N PRO A 285 -3.69 -8.74 5.67
CA PRO A 285 -3.85 -9.12 4.28
C PRO A 285 -3.31 -10.52 3.99
N THR A 286 -3.92 -11.20 3.03
CA THR A 286 -3.26 -12.31 2.31
C THR A 286 -2.84 -11.81 0.93
N LEU A 287 -1.54 -11.83 0.65
CA LEU A 287 -1.00 -11.34 -0.62
C LEU A 287 -0.14 -12.40 -1.33
N PHE A 288 -0.42 -12.62 -2.61
CA PHE A 288 0.40 -13.39 -3.54
C PHE A 288 1.15 -12.42 -4.45
N GLY A 289 2.48 -12.36 -4.35
CA GLY A 289 3.29 -11.38 -5.08
C GLY A 289 3.19 -11.50 -6.61
N GLY A 290 3.09 -12.73 -7.14
CA GLY A 290 2.99 -12.97 -8.58
C GLY A 290 4.35 -13.08 -9.24
N SER A 291 4.61 -12.30 -10.29
CA SER A 291 5.92 -12.25 -10.95
C SER A 291 6.36 -10.81 -11.12
N GLY A 292 7.63 -10.50 -10.93
CA GLY A 292 8.11 -9.12 -10.93
C GLY A 292 9.04 -8.88 -9.77
N SER A 293 9.36 -7.62 -9.49
CA SER A 293 10.02 -7.26 -8.23
C SER A 293 9.00 -6.61 -7.31
N GLU A 294 8.75 -7.23 -6.17
CA GLU A 294 7.73 -6.80 -5.22
C GLU A 294 8.36 -6.05 -4.03
N THR A 295 7.78 -4.90 -3.70
CA THR A 295 8.12 -4.11 -2.52
C THR A 295 6.90 -3.99 -1.63
N LEU A 296 7.04 -4.42 -0.38
CA LEU A 296 5.97 -4.53 0.58
C LEU A 296 6.29 -3.70 1.82
N PHE A 297 5.34 -2.88 2.24
CA PHE A 297 5.34 -2.12 3.48
C PHE A 297 4.17 -2.59 4.32
N SER A 298 4.42 -3.45 5.31
CA SER A 298 3.41 -3.81 6.30
C SER A 298 3.50 -2.83 7.47
N GLY A 299 2.37 -2.34 7.95
CA GLY A 299 2.29 -1.51 9.14
C GLY A 299 2.32 -2.40 10.39
N SER A 300 1.43 -2.13 11.35
CA SER A 300 1.35 -2.90 12.60
C SER A 300 0.43 -4.13 12.55
N GLY A 301 -0.31 -4.33 11.46
CA GLY A 301 -1.19 -5.48 11.25
C GLY A 301 -0.44 -6.80 11.00
N ASN A 302 -1.14 -7.93 10.96
CA ASN A 302 -0.53 -9.26 10.74
C ASN A 302 -0.80 -9.78 9.34
N GLY A 303 0.21 -9.96 8.51
CA GLY A 303 0.05 -10.37 7.11
C GLY A 303 0.49 -11.80 6.81
N LEU A 304 -0.12 -12.36 5.77
CA LEU A 304 0.32 -13.58 5.11
C LEU A 304 0.79 -13.24 3.69
N TYR A 305 2.07 -13.43 3.41
CA TYR A 305 2.68 -13.09 2.13
C TYR A 305 3.25 -14.32 1.46
N MET A 306 2.86 -14.56 0.22
CA MET A 306 3.43 -15.60 -0.63
C MET A 306 4.29 -14.95 -1.68
N GLN A 307 5.59 -15.22 -1.62
CA GLN A 307 6.53 -14.64 -2.57
C GLN A 307 6.24 -15.10 -3.99
N GLY A 308 6.40 -14.15 -4.89
CA GLY A 308 6.38 -14.38 -6.32
C GLY A 308 7.73 -14.83 -6.87
N SER A 309 7.87 -14.70 -8.19
CA SER A 309 9.17 -14.78 -8.86
C SER A 309 9.78 -13.40 -9.03
N GLY A 310 11.05 -13.25 -8.67
CA GLY A 310 11.82 -12.01 -8.80
C GLY A 310 12.14 -11.41 -7.43
N SER A 311 12.75 -10.23 -7.40
CA SER A 311 13.29 -9.67 -6.17
C SER A 311 12.17 -9.26 -5.20
N PHE A 312 12.30 -9.64 -3.93
CA PHE A 312 11.32 -9.33 -2.90
C PHE A 312 11.92 -8.47 -1.78
N SER A 313 11.21 -7.41 -1.38
CA SER A 313 11.56 -6.61 -0.21
C SER A 313 10.34 -6.42 0.69
N LEU A 314 10.48 -6.71 1.98
CA LEU A 314 9.47 -6.43 3.01
C LEU A 314 10.04 -5.46 4.04
N THR A 315 9.33 -4.37 4.32
CA THR A 315 9.52 -3.51 5.48
C THR A 315 8.35 -3.68 6.42
N ASN A 316 8.63 -4.18 7.63
CA ASN A 316 7.65 -4.43 8.66
C ASN A 316 7.63 -3.31 9.71
N GLY A 317 6.48 -2.66 9.86
CA GLY A 317 6.22 -1.62 10.85
C GLY A 317 5.84 -2.16 12.23
N GLY A 318 5.41 -3.43 12.32
CA GLY A 318 5.00 -4.09 13.56
C GLY A 318 4.19 -5.36 13.28
N GLY A 319 3.57 -5.93 14.32
CA GLY A 319 2.81 -7.18 14.15
C GLY A 319 3.68 -8.36 13.70
N THR A 320 3.02 -9.45 13.31
CA THR A 320 3.65 -10.69 12.84
C THR A 320 3.36 -10.89 11.35
N GLN A 321 4.42 -11.01 10.55
CA GLN A 321 4.35 -11.27 9.11
C GLN A 321 4.84 -12.68 8.82
N HIS A 322 3.96 -13.53 8.32
CA HIS A 322 4.35 -14.84 7.79
C HIS A 322 4.61 -14.71 6.30
N VAL A 323 5.82 -15.03 5.88
CA VAL A 323 6.23 -14.99 4.47
C VAL A 323 6.57 -16.39 4.02
N PHE A 324 5.75 -16.96 3.13
CA PHE A 324 6.12 -18.16 2.40
C PHE A 324 7.15 -17.77 1.33
N GLY A 325 8.39 -18.19 1.57
CA GLY A 325 9.53 -17.89 0.72
C GLY A 325 9.48 -18.65 -0.61
N SER A 326 10.36 -18.25 -1.52
CA SER A 326 10.51 -18.85 -2.83
C SER A 326 11.95 -19.34 -3.04
N SER A 327 12.31 -19.62 -4.31
CA SER A 327 13.69 -19.82 -4.72
C SER A 327 14.42 -18.50 -5.03
N VAL A 328 13.82 -17.35 -4.71
CA VAL A 328 14.42 -16.03 -4.93
C VAL A 328 14.75 -15.37 -3.60
N SER A 329 15.90 -14.70 -3.55
CA SER A 329 16.36 -13.97 -2.38
C SER A 329 15.44 -12.81 -2.04
N GLY A 330 15.07 -12.72 -0.77
CA GLY A 330 14.35 -11.61 -0.17
C GLY A 330 15.23 -10.76 0.75
N VAL A 331 14.83 -9.50 0.88
CA VAL A 331 15.35 -8.59 1.91
C VAL A 331 14.22 -8.21 2.85
N TYR A 332 14.46 -8.36 4.16
CA TYR A 332 13.44 -8.19 5.19
C TYR A 332 13.94 -7.19 6.23
N TYR A 333 13.18 -6.14 6.45
CA TYR A 333 13.45 -5.12 7.46
C TYR A 333 12.34 -5.18 8.51
N SER A 334 12.70 -5.38 9.77
CA SER A 334 11.83 -5.15 10.91
C SER A 334 12.16 -3.78 11.49
N GLY A 335 11.14 -2.95 11.76
CA GLY A 335 11.28 -1.57 12.21
C GLY A 335 11.74 -1.45 13.66
N THR A 336 10.85 -0.99 14.54
CA THR A 336 11.12 -0.81 15.99
C THR A 336 10.57 -1.96 16.85
N GLY A 337 10.05 -3.00 16.21
CA GLY A 337 9.38 -4.15 16.82
C GLY A 337 8.68 -5.00 15.76
N GLY A 338 8.18 -6.17 16.17
CA GLY A 338 7.45 -7.09 15.31
C GLY A 338 8.18 -8.38 15.01
N GLU A 339 7.54 -9.23 14.23
CA GLU A 339 7.99 -10.57 13.90
C GLU A 339 7.92 -10.78 12.39
N ILE A 340 9.00 -11.32 11.82
CA ILE A 340 9.03 -11.79 10.44
C ILE A 340 9.42 -13.26 10.48
N ASP A 341 8.55 -14.12 9.95
CA ASP A 341 8.76 -15.56 9.86
C ASP A 341 8.75 -16.00 8.39
N VAL A 342 9.92 -16.36 7.87
CA VAL A 342 10.12 -16.82 6.49
C VAL A 342 10.14 -18.34 6.45
N ILE A 343 9.15 -18.91 5.78
CA ILE A 343 8.87 -20.35 5.77
C ILE A 343 9.13 -20.90 4.36
N GLY A 344 9.90 -21.99 4.26
CA GLY A 344 10.06 -22.73 3.01
C GLY A 344 10.95 -22.06 1.96
N SER A 345 11.73 -21.04 2.33
CA SER A 345 12.72 -20.45 1.41
C SER A 345 13.90 -21.41 1.21
N SER A 346 14.29 -21.56 -0.05
CA SER A 346 15.56 -22.21 -0.42
C SER A 346 16.65 -21.22 -0.83
N ALA A 347 16.27 -19.94 -1.01
CA ALA A 347 17.19 -18.88 -1.35
C ALA A 347 17.88 -18.29 -0.10
N SER A 348 19.06 -17.72 -0.32
CA SER A 348 19.78 -16.90 0.65
C SER A 348 19.07 -15.57 0.85
N ASN A 349 18.60 -15.30 2.06
CA ASN A 349 17.90 -14.07 2.40
C ASN A 349 18.72 -13.15 3.28
N THR A 350 18.35 -11.87 3.32
CA THR A 350 18.93 -10.91 4.27
C THR A 350 17.86 -10.34 5.18
N PHE A 351 18.10 -10.39 6.48
CA PHE A 351 17.21 -9.89 7.51
C PHE A 351 17.86 -8.80 8.34
N PHE A 352 17.15 -7.71 8.55
CA PHE A 352 17.54 -6.59 9.39
C PHE A 352 16.50 -6.40 10.49
N ALA A 353 16.89 -6.58 11.76
CA ALA A 353 15.98 -6.44 12.89
C ALA A 353 15.70 -4.98 13.27
N GLY A 354 16.57 -4.05 12.91
CA GLY A 354 16.38 -2.64 13.25
C GLY A 354 16.55 -2.36 14.75
N ALA A 355 15.63 -1.60 15.33
CA ALA A 355 15.67 -1.22 16.73
C ALA A 355 14.58 -1.94 17.54
N GLY A 356 14.71 -1.93 18.86
CA GLY A 356 13.66 -2.44 19.75
C GLY A 356 13.65 -3.97 19.87
N ASN A 357 12.46 -4.55 20.06
CA ASN A 357 12.32 -5.98 20.32
C ASN A 357 11.75 -6.68 19.10
N VAL A 358 12.59 -7.42 18.36
CA VAL A 358 12.19 -8.07 17.11
C VAL A 358 12.44 -9.57 17.16
N THR A 359 11.53 -10.30 16.52
CA THR A 359 11.71 -11.71 16.19
C THR A 359 11.96 -11.85 14.69
N LEU A 360 13.06 -12.49 14.31
CA LEU A 360 13.34 -12.87 12.93
C LEU A 360 13.47 -14.40 12.88
N SER A 361 12.73 -15.04 12.00
CA SER A 361 12.76 -16.49 11.84
C SER A 361 12.91 -16.88 10.38
N SER A 362 13.82 -17.81 10.11
CA SER A 362 13.82 -18.62 8.90
C SER A 362 13.85 -20.12 9.24
N ALA A 363 13.31 -20.51 10.41
CA ALA A 363 13.56 -21.82 11.01
C ALA A 363 13.16 -23.02 10.12
N PHE A 364 12.27 -22.77 9.16
CA PHE A 364 11.79 -23.74 8.17
C PHE A 364 12.35 -23.48 6.76
N SER A 365 13.49 -22.82 6.67
CA SER A 365 14.19 -22.50 5.42
C SER A 365 15.54 -23.24 5.35
N SER A 366 16.01 -23.44 4.12
CA SER A 366 17.26 -24.17 3.82
C SER A 366 18.31 -23.32 3.11
N GLY A 367 18.00 -22.05 2.81
CA GLY A 367 18.96 -21.14 2.21
C GLY A 367 19.96 -20.61 3.23
N ASP A 368 21.11 -20.16 2.76
CA ASP A 368 22.18 -19.57 3.58
C ASP A 368 21.85 -18.09 3.83
N ASN A 369 21.42 -17.71 5.04
CA ASN A 369 20.87 -16.38 5.30
C ASN A 369 21.84 -15.47 6.06
N LEU A 370 21.64 -14.16 5.92
CA LEU A 370 22.31 -13.13 6.70
C LEU A 370 21.32 -12.47 7.66
N PHE A 371 21.62 -12.47 8.95
CA PHE A 371 20.85 -11.80 9.97
C PHE A 371 21.64 -10.65 10.60
N VAL A 372 21.02 -9.47 10.70
CA VAL A 372 21.58 -8.28 11.33
C VAL A 372 20.64 -7.80 12.44
N GLY A 373 21.01 -8.07 13.69
CA GLY A 373 20.19 -7.84 14.89
C GLY A 373 20.02 -6.37 15.31
N GLY A 374 20.80 -5.43 14.78
CA GLY A 374 20.62 -4.00 15.10
C GLY A 374 20.75 -3.68 16.60
N THR A 375 19.76 -2.99 17.19
CA THR A 375 19.78 -2.59 18.60
C THR A 375 18.54 -3.08 19.36
N GLY A 376 18.68 -3.43 20.63
CA GLY A 376 17.56 -3.81 21.49
C GLY A 376 17.54 -5.30 21.82
N ARG A 377 16.36 -5.92 21.96
CA ARG A 377 16.26 -7.35 22.30
C ARG A 377 15.80 -8.17 21.11
N GLN A 378 16.71 -8.92 20.50
CA GLN A 378 16.37 -9.75 19.35
C GLN A 378 16.19 -11.22 19.70
N SER A 379 15.24 -11.87 19.02
CA SER A 379 15.13 -13.33 18.95
C SER A 379 15.30 -13.74 17.50
N ILE A 380 16.41 -14.41 17.18
CA ILE A 380 16.76 -14.76 15.80
C ILE A 380 16.81 -16.29 15.69
N PHE A 381 16.12 -16.82 14.69
CA PHE A 381 16.11 -18.24 14.36
C PHE A 381 16.58 -18.38 12.91
N GLY A 382 17.73 -19.02 12.71
CA GLY A 382 18.28 -19.33 11.39
C GLY A 382 17.48 -20.39 10.67
N GLY A 383 18.11 -21.46 10.21
CA GLY A 383 17.43 -22.54 9.52
C GLY A 383 18.30 -23.78 9.44
N SER A 384 18.30 -24.44 8.29
CA SER A 384 19.20 -25.58 8.01
C SER A 384 20.35 -25.24 7.07
N GLY A 385 20.41 -23.99 6.60
CA GLY A 385 21.47 -23.46 5.74
C GLY A 385 22.68 -22.99 6.55
N ASN A 386 23.74 -22.57 5.87
CA ASN A 386 24.91 -21.97 6.51
C ASN A 386 24.62 -20.49 6.77
N ASP A 387 24.14 -20.16 7.96
CA ASP A 387 23.68 -18.82 8.26
C ASP A 387 24.80 -17.94 8.86
N THR A 388 24.72 -16.63 8.64
CA THR A 388 25.60 -15.63 9.27
C THR A 388 24.80 -14.69 10.14
N PHE A 389 25.17 -14.58 11.42
CA PHE A 389 24.45 -13.81 12.41
C PHE A 389 25.31 -12.68 12.98
N PHE A 390 24.84 -11.45 12.84
CA PHE A 390 25.35 -10.29 13.57
C PHE A 390 24.38 -9.98 14.72
N GLY A 391 24.77 -10.30 15.95
CA GLY A 391 23.88 -10.12 17.12
C GLY A 391 23.49 -8.67 17.42
N GLY A 392 24.29 -7.70 16.95
CA GLY A 392 24.09 -6.28 17.22
C GLY A 392 24.33 -5.89 18.67
N ALA A 393 23.82 -4.73 19.07
CA ALA A 393 23.89 -4.23 20.44
C ALA A 393 22.59 -4.52 21.21
N GLY A 394 22.70 -4.71 22.51
CA GLY A 394 21.57 -5.04 23.39
C GLY A 394 21.57 -6.49 23.82
N THR A 395 20.41 -7.13 23.92
CA THR A 395 20.29 -8.51 24.38
C THR A 395 19.71 -9.39 23.28
N SER A 396 20.53 -10.18 22.62
CA SER A 396 20.08 -11.04 21.51
C SER A 396 20.12 -12.51 21.90
N THR A 397 19.08 -13.25 21.53
CA THR A 397 19.05 -14.72 21.58
C THR A 397 19.03 -15.24 20.16
N ILE A 398 20.00 -16.08 19.81
CA ILE A 398 20.14 -16.62 18.46
C ILE A 398 20.11 -18.14 18.53
N PHE A 399 19.28 -18.75 17.71
CA PHE A 399 19.27 -20.18 17.43
C PHE A 399 19.82 -20.36 16.02
N GLY A 400 21.03 -20.91 15.91
CA GLY A 400 21.69 -21.12 14.61
C GLY A 400 20.87 -22.03 13.70
N GLY A 401 20.45 -23.16 14.27
CA GLY A 401 19.79 -24.22 13.53
C GLY A 401 20.81 -25.28 13.17
N GLY A 402 20.71 -25.86 11.98
CA GLY A 402 21.74 -26.74 11.45
C GLY A 402 22.49 -26.06 10.32
N GLY A 403 23.71 -26.53 10.01
CA GLY A 403 24.54 -25.90 8.99
C GLY A 403 25.88 -25.44 9.56
N GLN A 404 26.73 -24.85 8.71
CA GLN A 404 27.99 -24.22 9.14
C GLN A 404 27.74 -22.74 9.41
N ASP A 405 27.27 -22.45 10.62
CA ASP A 405 26.87 -21.10 10.99
C ASP A 405 28.04 -20.24 11.45
N VAL A 406 27.97 -18.94 11.17
CA VAL A 406 28.92 -17.93 11.65
C VAL A 406 28.21 -16.97 12.59
N PHE A 407 28.66 -16.88 13.84
CA PHE A 407 28.17 -15.91 14.82
C PHE A 407 29.19 -14.78 14.96
N ALA A 408 28.87 -13.60 14.43
CA ALA A 408 29.75 -12.44 14.38
C ALA A 408 29.40 -11.40 15.45
N VAL A 409 30.46 -10.96 16.15
CA VAL A 409 30.44 -9.88 17.14
C VAL A 409 31.50 -8.87 16.73
N VAL A 410 31.07 -7.67 16.37
CA VAL A 410 31.93 -6.63 15.79
C VAL A 410 32.09 -5.47 16.75
N ASN A 411 33.33 -5.09 17.06
CA ASN A 411 33.62 -3.96 17.93
C ASN A 411 33.00 -2.67 17.36
N GLY A 412 32.35 -1.88 18.22
CA GLY A 412 31.63 -0.66 17.85
C GLY A 412 30.21 -0.89 17.30
N GLN A 413 29.81 -2.15 17.04
CA GLN A 413 28.42 -2.52 16.69
C GLN A 413 27.78 -3.44 17.72
N ALA A 414 28.59 -4.19 18.47
CA ALA A 414 28.15 -5.05 19.56
C ALA A 414 28.01 -4.28 20.89
N GLY A 415 27.34 -4.91 21.84
CA GLY A 415 27.13 -4.40 23.19
C GLY A 415 26.10 -5.25 23.92
N GLY A 416 26.20 -5.39 25.24
CA GLY A 416 25.21 -6.13 26.03
C GLY A 416 25.45 -7.64 26.05
N ASN A 417 24.42 -8.46 25.80
CA ASN A 417 24.47 -9.92 25.99
C ASN A 417 23.98 -10.66 24.74
N LEU A 418 24.81 -11.54 24.21
CA LEU A 418 24.47 -12.44 23.12
C LEU A 418 24.39 -13.88 23.64
N SER A 419 23.22 -14.50 23.58
CA SER A 419 23.01 -15.92 23.90
C SER A 419 22.86 -16.73 22.61
N ILE A 420 23.73 -17.70 22.39
CA ILE A 420 23.73 -18.55 21.19
C ILE A 420 23.33 -19.97 21.61
N TYR A 421 22.27 -20.47 20.99
CA TYR A 421 21.77 -21.83 21.12
C TYR A 421 22.05 -22.60 19.83
N GLY A 422 22.40 -23.88 19.98
CA GLY A 422 22.70 -24.74 18.83
C GLY A 422 24.04 -24.40 18.16
N PHE A 423 25.03 -23.92 18.90
CA PHE A 423 26.38 -23.76 18.38
C PHE A 423 27.01 -25.14 18.17
N GLU A 424 27.16 -25.56 16.91
CA GLU A 424 27.62 -26.89 16.52
C GLU A 424 29.16 -26.93 16.37
N ALA A 425 29.73 -28.12 16.20
CA ALA A 425 31.19 -28.31 16.11
C ALA A 425 31.81 -27.68 14.84
N ASN A 426 30.98 -27.45 13.83
CA ASN A 426 31.29 -26.85 12.54
C ASN A 426 30.84 -25.38 12.45
N SER A 427 30.29 -24.82 13.54
CA SER A 427 30.00 -23.38 13.63
C SER A 427 31.25 -22.60 14.03
N ASP A 428 31.31 -21.35 13.57
CA ASP A 428 32.38 -20.40 13.84
C ASP A 428 31.87 -19.21 14.68
N LEU A 429 32.72 -18.75 15.61
CA LEU A 429 32.54 -17.53 16.39
C LEU A 429 33.54 -16.48 15.88
N ALA A 430 33.04 -15.42 15.25
CA ALA A 430 33.83 -14.33 14.73
C ALA A 430 33.80 -13.12 15.69
N ILE A 431 34.91 -12.82 16.35
CA ILE A 431 35.07 -11.67 17.26
C ILE A 431 35.98 -10.64 16.61
N LEU A 432 35.41 -9.67 15.90
CA LEU A 432 36.12 -8.81 14.97
C LEU A 432 36.40 -7.42 15.57
N GLY A 433 37.62 -6.90 15.37
CA GLY A 433 37.99 -5.54 15.79
C GLY A 433 38.26 -5.35 17.29
N TYR A 434 38.29 -6.41 18.10
CA TYR A 434 38.64 -6.34 19.53
C TYR A 434 40.15 -6.42 19.80
N GLY A 435 40.97 -6.70 18.79
CA GLY A 435 42.43 -6.84 18.93
C GLY A 435 42.87 -8.03 19.79
N GLN A 436 41.99 -8.99 20.02
CA GLN A 436 42.26 -10.24 20.73
C GLN A 436 42.68 -11.32 19.74
N THR A 437 43.48 -12.29 20.15
CA THR A 437 43.71 -13.51 19.38
C THR A 437 42.69 -14.59 19.74
N ALA A 438 42.55 -15.63 18.91
CA ALA A 438 41.72 -16.79 19.26
C ALA A 438 42.14 -17.43 20.61
N GLN A 439 43.43 -17.39 20.96
CA GLN A 439 43.92 -17.90 22.24
C GLN A 439 43.48 -17.03 23.41
N ASP A 440 43.42 -15.71 23.24
CA ASP A 440 42.93 -14.79 24.28
C ASP A 440 41.45 -15.04 24.57
N VAL A 441 40.65 -15.28 23.52
CA VAL A 441 39.23 -15.64 23.65
C VAL A 441 39.07 -16.95 24.42
N LEU A 442 39.86 -17.98 24.10
CA LEU A 442 39.84 -19.26 24.84
C LEU A 442 40.21 -19.09 26.31
N ASN A 443 41.19 -18.24 26.61
CA ASN A 443 41.61 -17.96 27.99
C ASN A 443 40.54 -17.15 28.77
N ALA A 444 39.75 -16.34 28.06
CA ALA A 444 38.66 -15.56 28.63
C ALA A 444 37.35 -16.34 28.81
N ALA A 445 37.21 -17.52 28.18
CA ALA A 445 36.02 -18.34 28.27
C ALA A 445 35.85 -18.95 29.68
N GLN A 446 34.70 -18.73 30.29
CA GLN A 446 34.34 -19.19 31.63
C GLN A 446 33.16 -20.15 31.57
N SER A 447 33.22 -21.24 32.34
CA SER A 447 32.06 -22.13 32.48
C SER A 447 30.94 -21.43 33.25
N THR A 448 29.72 -21.59 32.76
CA THR A 448 28.49 -21.12 33.38
C THR A 448 27.36 -22.13 33.19
N VAL A 449 26.19 -21.86 33.77
CA VAL A 449 24.98 -22.68 33.61
C VAL A 449 23.82 -21.79 33.19
N VAL A 450 23.21 -22.10 32.05
CA VAL A 450 22.02 -21.41 31.52
C VAL A 450 20.92 -22.43 31.30
N GLY A 451 19.76 -22.23 31.94
CA GLY A 451 18.62 -23.15 31.80
C GLY A 451 18.91 -24.59 32.24
N GLY A 452 19.90 -24.80 33.12
CA GLY A 452 20.35 -26.13 33.54
C GLY A 452 21.39 -26.78 32.61
N ALA A 453 21.70 -26.15 31.47
CA ALA A 453 22.74 -26.61 30.56
C ALA A 453 24.12 -26.01 30.93
N SER A 454 25.15 -26.86 30.97
CA SER A 454 26.53 -26.40 31.05
C SER A 454 26.87 -25.60 29.79
N SER A 455 27.44 -24.42 29.97
CA SER A 455 27.60 -23.42 28.92
C SER A 455 28.95 -22.70 29.07
N LEU A 456 29.40 -22.02 28.01
CA LEU A 456 30.58 -21.15 28.04
C LEU A 456 30.17 -19.70 27.89
N GLN A 457 30.73 -18.83 28.72
CA GLN A 457 30.56 -17.38 28.64
C GLN A 457 31.91 -16.71 28.39
N ILE A 458 31.95 -15.80 27.42
CA ILE A 458 33.10 -14.98 27.06
C ILE A 458 32.70 -13.52 27.32
N THR A 459 33.54 -12.75 28.00
CA THR A 459 33.33 -11.31 28.21
C THR A 459 34.42 -10.54 27.47
N LEU A 460 34.02 -9.62 26.59
CA LEU A 460 34.93 -8.81 25.78
C LEU A 460 35.30 -7.49 26.49
N SER A 461 36.27 -6.77 25.92
CA SER A 461 36.83 -5.54 26.53
C SER A 461 35.83 -4.40 26.70
N ASP A 462 34.74 -4.39 25.93
CA ASP A 462 33.64 -3.42 26.02
C ASP A 462 32.49 -3.89 26.95
N SER A 463 32.70 -4.97 27.70
CA SER A 463 31.71 -5.65 28.54
C SER A 463 30.59 -6.38 27.78
N THR A 464 30.71 -6.54 26.46
CA THR A 464 29.84 -7.46 25.71
C THR A 464 30.06 -8.88 26.22
N THR A 465 28.97 -9.58 26.55
CA THR A 465 29.01 -11.00 26.93
C THR A 465 28.47 -11.87 25.79
N ILE A 466 29.17 -12.96 25.50
CA ILE A 466 28.75 -13.98 24.54
C ILE A 466 28.59 -15.27 25.34
N THR A 467 27.41 -15.87 25.30
CA THR A 467 27.12 -17.12 26.00
C THR A 467 26.75 -18.20 24.99
N LEU A 468 27.61 -19.22 24.87
CA LEU A 468 27.38 -20.42 24.07
C LEU A 468 26.64 -21.44 24.94
N VAL A 469 25.32 -21.50 24.78
CA VAL A 469 24.45 -22.31 25.63
C VAL A 469 24.53 -23.78 25.26
N GLY A 470 24.82 -24.64 26.23
CA GLY A 470 25.00 -26.09 26.00
C GLY A 470 26.38 -26.48 25.47
N VAL A 471 27.29 -25.52 25.28
CA VAL A 471 28.65 -25.76 24.82
C VAL A 471 29.60 -25.79 26.01
N ASN A 472 30.41 -26.85 26.11
CA ASN A 472 31.35 -27.04 27.23
C ASN A 472 32.81 -26.78 26.84
N GLN A 473 33.13 -26.79 25.55
CA GLN A 473 34.48 -26.58 25.01
C GLN A 473 34.38 -25.83 23.68
N LEU A 474 35.33 -24.93 23.45
CA LEU A 474 35.49 -24.18 22.21
C LEU A 474 36.90 -24.44 21.68
N ASN A 475 37.04 -24.67 20.38
CA ASN A 475 38.33 -24.95 19.76
C ASN A 475 38.88 -23.70 19.07
N GLN A 476 40.21 -23.59 19.00
CA GLN A 476 40.86 -22.43 18.38
C GLN A 476 40.48 -22.23 16.91
N ASN A 477 40.20 -23.31 16.17
CA ASN A 477 39.80 -23.26 14.76
C ASN A 477 38.37 -22.76 14.55
N GLN A 478 37.53 -22.73 15.60
CA GLN A 478 36.17 -22.19 15.55
C GLN A 478 36.14 -20.69 15.88
N ILE A 479 37.29 -20.03 16.05
CA ILE A 479 37.36 -18.63 16.47
C ILE A 479 38.12 -17.82 15.42
N ALA A 480 37.43 -16.87 14.80
CA ALA A 480 38.01 -15.85 13.94
C ALA A 480 38.12 -14.52 14.71
N THR A 481 39.26 -13.82 14.61
CA THR A 481 39.55 -12.66 15.51
C THR A 481 40.09 -11.38 14.87
N THR A 482 40.16 -11.27 13.53
CA THR A 482 40.72 -10.08 12.86
C THR A 482 39.69 -8.97 12.67
#